data_AF-A0A7X8ZFA1-F1
#
_entry.id   AF-A0A7X8ZFA1-F1
#
_cell.length_a   1.000
_cell.length_b   1.000
_cell.length_c   1.000
_cell.angle_alpha   90.00
_cell.angle_beta   90.00
_cell.angle_gamma   90.00
#
_symmetry.space_group_name_H-M   'P 1'
#
loop_
_entity.id
_entity.type
_entity.pdbx_description
1 polymer ?
#
loop_
_entity_poly.entity_id
_entity_poly.type
_entity_poly.pdbx_seq_one_letter_code
_entity_poly.pdbx_strand_id
1 'polypeptide(L)'
;MRHLIFFILLFFPFSFLSLYGQSGYTLNPEGISFQGLLFADKLNAARREFAAQGDNAVLRSVTARALNQEGLSLLCESFPELASLELLYSPDISDLGYLRSSGGLLELKLQGLEQIKDLQTLPELPALQKLQLIYLPLQSLQGLSRMTRLNELDLELPALTDFDSLAEIKRLEILKIKAEDLGDLKFLQSQRRLLRLELSSADFNNIEALQKLTRLRILRLANTAESKKNLSLKFLNDCRNISHLQLSNFFLQDAESLQALTGLAYLDLGGCQGLESLEPLRNLPLLRTVKLPQGNFKPEDLGALRKGVNIISAE
;
A
#
# COMPACT_ATOMS: atom_id res chain seq x y z
N MET A 1 -32.77 11.73 10.75
CA MET A 1 -32.12 10.81 11.70
C MET A 1 -31.65 9.60 10.90
N ARG A 2 -30.46 9.70 10.30
CA ARG A 2 -29.92 8.71 9.37
C ARG A 2 -28.86 7.88 10.09
N HIS A 3 -28.93 6.59 9.84
CA HIS A 3 -28.22 5.52 10.52
C HIS A 3 -26.70 5.73 10.48
N LEU A 4 -26.15 5.99 11.66
CA LEU A 4 -24.74 5.86 11.98
C LEU A 4 -24.43 4.36 12.06
N ILE A 5 -24.18 3.73 10.90
CA ILE A 5 -23.58 2.40 10.87
C ILE A 5 -22.10 2.63 11.18
N PHE A 6 -21.79 2.69 12.47
CA PHE A 6 -20.46 2.40 12.97
C PHE A 6 -20.06 1.04 12.38
N PHE A 7 -19.13 1.04 11.43
CA PHE A 7 -18.34 -0.14 11.15
C PHE A 7 -17.48 -0.39 12.39
N ILE A 8 -18.08 -1.04 13.38
CA ILE A 8 -17.37 -1.85 14.36
C ILE A 8 -16.81 -3.00 13.54
N LEU A 9 -15.70 -2.75 12.84
CA LEU A 9 -14.70 -3.79 12.70
C LEU A 9 -14.45 -4.26 14.12
N LEU A 10 -14.62 -5.55 14.33
CA LEU A 10 -14.28 -6.28 15.54
C LEU A 10 -12.83 -5.92 15.94
N PHE A 11 -12.65 -4.79 16.60
CA PHE A 11 -11.79 -4.69 17.77
C PHE A 11 -12.38 -5.72 18.72
N PHE A 12 -11.94 -6.98 18.55
CA PHE A 12 -11.69 -7.75 19.76
C PHE A 12 -10.91 -6.79 20.66
N PRO A 13 -11.33 -6.54 21.90
CA PRO A 13 -10.34 -6.18 22.88
C PRO A 13 -9.39 -7.36 22.81
N PHE A 14 -8.24 -7.18 22.14
CA PHE A 14 -7.09 -8.04 22.36
C PHE A 14 -6.89 -7.92 23.85
N SER A 15 -7.44 -8.90 24.57
CA SER A 15 -7.48 -8.88 26.02
C SER A 15 -6.02 -8.90 26.42
N PHE A 16 -5.53 -7.75 26.88
CA PHE A 16 -4.13 -7.50 27.20
C PHE A 16 -3.55 -8.66 28.03
N LEU A 17 -4.38 -9.28 28.88
CA LEU A 17 -4.01 -10.44 29.70
C LEU A 17 -3.55 -11.71 28.97
N SER A 18 -3.86 -11.93 27.68
CA SER A 18 -3.44 -13.17 26.99
C SER A 18 -2.11 -13.07 26.22
N LEU A 19 -1.65 -11.86 25.88
CA LEU A 19 -0.35 -11.65 25.21
C LEU A 19 0.83 -11.54 26.20
N TYR A 20 0.57 -11.22 27.47
CA TYR A 20 1.60 -11.26 28.52
C TYR A 20 2.12 -12.68 28.80
N GLY A 21 1.40 -13.72 28.37
CA GLY A 21 1.71 -15.12 28.71
C GLY A 21 2.75 -15.83 27.83
N GLN A 22 3.03 -15.34 26.62
CA GLN A 22 3.98 -16.02 25.70
C GLN A 22 4.86 -15.01 24.97
N SER A 23 5.88 -14.51 25.67
CA SER A 23 6.96 -13.76 25.04
C SER A 23 7.96 -14.73 24.39
N GLY A 24 8.27 -14.55 23.11
CA GLY A 24 9.12 -15.48 22.37
C GLY A 24 9.59 -14.93 21.04
N TYR A 25 10.32 -15.75 20.29
CA TYR A 25 10.75 -15.44 18.93
C TYR A 25 10.72 -16.68 18.04
N THR A 26 10.64 -16.44 16.74
CA THR A 26 10.83 -17.45 15.70
C THR A 26 11.87 -16.97 14.70
N LEU A 27 12.64 -17.90 14.15
CA LEU A 27 13.65 -17.62 13.13
C LEU A 27 13.05 -17.85 11.74
N ASN A 28 13.31 -16.92 10.83
CA ASN A 28 12.96 -17.00 9.42
C ASN A 28 14.26 -16.94 8.59
N PRO A 29 14.28 -17.35 7.31
CA PRO A 29 15.51 -17.38 6.52
C PRO A 29 16.29 -16.06 6.44
N GLU A 30 15.63 -14.91 6.57
CA GLU A 30 16.25 -13.58 6.46
C GLU A 30 16.14 -12.74 7.74
N GLY A 31 15.51 -13.29 8.80
CA GLY A 31 15.04 -12.46 9.90
C GLY A 31 14.61 -13.18 11.18
N ILE A 32 14.23 -12.37 12.17
CA ILE A 32 13.68 -12.83 13.44
C ILE A 32 12.31 -12.16 13.66
N SER A 33 11.31 -12.94 14.07
CA SER A 33 10.01 -12.42 14.48
C SER A 33 9.85 -12.56 15.98
N PHE A 34 9.63 -11.44 16.66
CA PHE A 34 9.43 -11.33 18.10
C PHE A 34 7.96 -11.10 18.44
N GLN A 35 7.50 -11.71 19.52
CA GLN A 35 6.15 -11.53 20.06
C GLN A 35 6.19 -11.32 21.58
N GLY A 36 5.42 -10.34 22.05
CA GLY A 36 5.24 -10.05 23.48
C GLY A 36 6.37 -9.20 24.04
N LEU A 37 6.45 -9.11 25.38
CA LEU A 37 7.49 -8.34 26.06
C LEU A 37 8.88 -8.87 25.70
N LEU A 38 9.72 -7.99 25.15
CA LEU A 38 11.12 -8.28 24.87
C LEU A 38 12.00 -7.74 25.99
N PHE A 39 12.90 -8.60 26.43
CA PHE A 39 13.99 -8.29 27.35
C PHE A 39 15.32 -8.52 26.62
N ALA A 40 16.38 -7.82 27.05
CA ALA A 40 17.71 -7.90 26.44
C ALA A 40 18.20 -9.34 26.25
N ASP A 41 17.96 -10.22 27.23
CA ASP A 41 18.39 -11.63 27.16
C ASP A 41 17.75 -12.40 26.01
N LYS A 42 16.46 -12.13 25.69
CA LYS A 42 15.75 -12.78 24.59
C LYS A 42 16.25 -12.29 23.23
N LEU A 43 16.52 -10.98 23.10
CA LEU A 43 17.10 -10.40 21.89
C LEU A 43 18.50 -11.00 21.63
N ASN A 44 19.33 -11.09 22.67
CA ASN A 44 20.67 -11.67 22.59
C ASN A 44 20.65 -13.19 22.33
N ALA A 45 19.68 -13.92 22.88
CA ALA A 45 19.49 -15.35 22.57
C ALA A 45 19.10 -15.54 21.10
N ALA A 46 18.09 -14.81 20.62
CA ALA A 46 17.62 -14.90 19.24
C ALA A 46 18.72 -14.55 18.24
N ARG A 47 19.51 -13.50 18.52
CA ARG A 47 20.64 -13.12 17.68
C ARG A 47 21.69 -14.22 17.57
N ARG A 48 22.03 -14.86 18.70
CA ARG A 48 23.01 -15.97 18.72
C ARG A 48 22.49 -17.19 17.98
N GLU A 49 21.22 -17.53 18.19
CA GLU A 49 20.59 -18.68 17.52
C GLU A 49 20.47 -18.47 16.01
N PHE A 50 20.14 -17.25 15.57
CA PHE A 50 20.14 -16.89 14.15
C PHE A 50 21.54 -17.01 13.54
N ALA A 51 22.56 -16.48 14.21
CA ALA A 51 23.95 -16.58 13.73
C ALA A 51 24.45 -18.03 13.64
N ALA A 52 23.88 -18.95 14.44
CA ALA A 52 24.22 -20.37 14.39
C ALA A 52 23.61 -21.12 13.19
N GLN A 53 22.73 -20.50 12.39
CA GLN A 53 22.13 -21.11 11.20
C GLN A 53 23.11 -21.26 10.02
N GLY A 54 24.29 -20.63 10.08
CA GLY A 54 25.40 -20.85 9.14
C GLY A 54 26.30 -19.63 8.97
N ASP A 55 27.50 -19.84 8.41
CA ASP A 55 28.58 -18.85 8.31
C ASP A 55 28.23 -17.58 7.50
N ASN A 56 27.12 -17.56 6.76
CA ASN A 56 26.64 -16.44 5.94
C ASN A 56 25.28 -15.86 6.38
N ALA A 57 24.76 -16.25 7.55
CA ALA A 57 23.48 -15.75 8.04
C ALA A 57 23.59 -14.26 8.44
N VAL A 58 23.24 -13.36 7.51
CA VAL A 58 23.16 -11.91 7.79
C VAL A 58 21.73 -11.58 8.15
N LEU A 59 21.50 -11.21 9.41
CA LEU A 59 20.19 -10.74 9.85
C LEU A 59 19.86 -9.41 9.18
N ARG A 60 18.83 -9.38 8.35
CA ARG A 60 18.43 -8.17 7.62
C ARG A 60 17.04 -7.67 7.99
N SER A 61 16.18 -8.55 8.49
CA SER A 61 14.80 -8.22 8.82
C SER A 61 14.44 -8.58 10.25
N VAL A 62 13.76 -7.68 10.95
CA VAL A 62 13.14 -7.97 12.24
C VAL A 62 11.68 -7.56 12.19
N THR A 63 10.81 -8.45 12.68
CA THR A 63 9.42 -8.12 12.99
C THR A 63 9.26 -8.16 14.51
N ALA A 64 8.72 -7.11 15.11
CA ALA A 64 8.43 -7.06 16.54
C ALA A 64 6.98 -6.69 16.79
N ARG A 65 6.29 -7.51 17.60
CA ARG A 65 4.91 -7.27 18.01
C ARG A 65 4.81 -7.00 19.51
N ALA A 66 4.01 -6.01 19.88
CA ALA A 66 3.76 -5.63 21.29
C ALA A 66 5.05 -5.23 22.03
N LEU A 67 5.89 -4.44 21.37
CA LEU A 67 7.11 -3.88 21.91
C LEU A 67 6.79 -2.60 22.71
N ASN A 68 7.52 -2.36 23.80
CA ASN A 68 7.48 -1.09 24.52
C ASN A 68 8.67 -0.18 24.14
N GLN A 69 8.72 1.03 24.67
CA GLN A 69 9.77 2.01 24.34
C GLN A 69 11.19 1.52 24.64
N GLU A 70 11.40 0.85 25.79
CA GLU A 70 12.69 0.28 26.17
C GLU A 70 13.10 -0.87 25.24
N GLY A 71 12.15 -1.74 24.89
CA GLY A 71 12.37 -2.83 23.95
C GLY A 71 12.76 -2.33 22.56
N LEU A 72 12.24 -1.18 22.11
CA LEU A 72 12.66 -0.54 20.87
C LEU A 72 14.13 -0.08 20.94
N SER A 73 14.55 0.52 22.05
CA SER A 73 15.96 0.90 22.26
C SER A 73 16.87 -0.34 22.17
N LEU A 74 16.55 -1.37 22.95
CA LEU A 74 17.32 -2.60 23.00
C LEU A 74 17.39 -3.31 21.65
N LEU A 75 16.29 -3.30 20.89
CA LEU A 75 16.25 -3.88 19.54
C LEU A 75 17.22 -3.14 18.61
N CYS A 76 17.17 -1.81 18.60
CA CYS A 76 18.05 -0.99 17.74
C CYS A 76 19.52 -1.14 18.13
N GLU A 77 19.82 -1.27 19.43
CA GLU A 77 21.18 -1.55 19.92
C GLU A 77 21.66 -2.95 19.53
N SER A 78 20.77 -3.95 19.59
CA SER A 78 21.09 -5.34 19.30
C SER A 78 21.29 -5.60 17.80
N PHE A 79 20.62 -4.82 16.97
CA PHE A 79 20.56 -5.02 15.52
C PHE A 79 20.79 -3.70 14.74
N PRO A 80 21.98 -3.09 14.82
CA PRO A 80 22.26 -1.81 14.16
C PRO A 80 22.32 -1.90 12.62
N GLU A 81 22.55 -3.11 12.10
CA GLU A 81 22.68 -3.40 10.65
C GLU A 81 21.35 -3.78 9.98
N LEU A 82 20.21 -3.52 10.63
CA LEU A 82 18.90 -3.87 10.07
C LEU A 82 18.64 -3.15 8.75
N ALA A 83 18.22 -3.91 7.74
CA ALA A 83 17.74 -3.39 6.47
C ALA A 83 16.21 -3.24 6.46
N SER A 84 15.48 -4.04 7.24
CA SER A 84 14.02 -4.05 7.31
C SER A 84 13.54 -4.21 8.75
N LEU A 85 12.60 -3.37 9.17
CA LEU A 85 11.98 -3.42 10.48
C LEU A 85 10.46 -3.29 10.37
N GLU A 86 9.74 -4.23 10.97
CA GLU A 86 8.28 -4.13 11.16
C GLU A 86 7.96 -4.02 12.64
N LEU A 87 7.33 -2.91 13.05
CA LEU A 87 6.78 -2.72 14.39
C LEU A 87 5.25 -2.85 14.33
N LEU A 88 4.70 -3.85 15.02
CA LEU A 88 3.30 -4.23 14.91
C LEU A 88 2.62 -4.17 16.29
N TYR A 89 1.51 -3.46 16.41
CA TYR A 89 0.67 -3.44 17.61
C TYR A 89 1.48 -3.20 18.88
N SER A 90 2.30 -2.15 18.86
CA SER A 90 3.19 -1.72 19.95
C SER A 90 2.64 -0.42 20.55
N PRO A 91 1.56 -0.50 21.36
CA PRO A 91 0.78 0.67 21.76
C PRO A 91 1.57 1.64 22.64
N ASP A 92 2.61 1.17 23.32
CA ASP A 92 3.39 1.99 24.26
C ASP A 92 4.55 2.77 23.59
N ILE A 93 4.80 2.53 22.29
CA ILE A 93 5.84 3.27 21.55
C ILE A 93 5.27 4.61 21.10
N SER A 94 5.84 5.69 21.66
CA SER A 94 5.48 7.08 21.34
C SER A 94 6.61 7.84 20.66
N ASP A 95 7.85 7.33 20.75
CA ASP A 95 9.02 7.95 20.14
C ASP A 95 9.79 6.94 19.27
N LEU A 96 10.08 7.34 18.03
CA LEU A 96 10.88 6.57 17.08
C LEU A 96 12.36 6.94 17.11
N GLY A 97 12.80 7.81 18.03
CA GLY A 97 14.15 8.38 18.14
C GLY A 97 15.27 7.33 18.11
N TYR A 98 15.05 6.16 18.70
CA TYR A 98 16.02 5.07 18.69
C TYR A 98 16.32 4.52 17.29
N LEU A 99 15.42 4.68 16.31
CA LEU A 99 15.67 4.27 14.93
C LEU A 99 16.84 5.03 14.28
N ARG A 100 17.24 6.19 14.82
CA ARG A 100 18.37 6.99 14.30
C ARG A 100 19.70 6.20 14.29
N SER A 101 19.86 5.20 15.15
CA SER A 101 21.05 4.33 15.15
C SER A 101 21.02 3.29 14.03
N SER A 102 19.86 3.02 13.42
CA SER A 102 19.69 2.07 12.32
C SER A 102 19.99 2.72 10.97
N GLY A 103 21.23 3.16 10.78
CA GLY A 103 21.65 3.94 9.59
C GLY A 103 21.49 3.21 8.25
N GLY A 104 21.43 1.87 8.28
CA GLY A 104 21.23 1.00 7.12
C GLY A 104 19.77 0.67 6.78
N LEU A 105 18.79 1.16 7.55
CA LEU A 105 17.40 0.78 7.40
C LEU A 105 16.82 1.23 6.05
N LEU A 106 16.43 0.26 5.22
CA LEU A 106 15.88 0.46 3.88
C LEU A 106 14.35 0.38 3.86
N GLU A 107 13.77 -0.42 4.75
CA GLU A 107 12.34 -0.68 4.82
C GLU A 107 11.84 -0.55 6.26
N LEU A 108 10.75 0.20 6.44
CA LEU A 108 10.11 0.37 7.75
C LEU A 108 8.61 0.21 7.59
N LYS A 109 8.04 -0.66 8.43
CA LYS A 109 6.59 -0.79 8.58
C LYS A 109 6.20 -0.49 10.02
N LEU A 110 5.25 0.42 10.17
CA LEU A 110 4.63 0.77 11.44
C LEU A 110 3.14 0.46 11.34
N GLN A 111 2.67 -0.46 12.17
CA GLN A 111 1.28 -0.89 12.16
C GLN A 111 0.67 -0.86 13.56
N GLY A 112 -0.38 -0.06 13.78
CA GLY A 112 -1.11 -0.04 15.05
C GLY A 112 -0.28 0.50 16.23
N LEU A 113 0.57 1.50 16.01
CA LEU A 113 1.27 2.24 17.06
C LEU A 113 0.43 3.45 17.45
N GLU A 114 -0.37 3.31 18.50
CA GLU A 114 -1.42 4.27 18.88
C GLU A 114 -0.89 5.59 19.48
N GLN A 115 0.39 5.68 19.83
CA GLN A 115 0.99 6.89 20.42
C GLN A 115 1.86 7.69 19.44
N ILE A 116 2.06 7.20 18.20
CA ILE A 116 2.83 7.91 17.18
C ILE A 116 1.96 8.99 16.53
N LYS A 117 2.23 10.25 16.87
CA LYS A 117 1.46 11.43 16.42
C LYS A 117 2.13 12.22 15.30
N ASP A 118 3.42 12.03 15.10
CA ASP A 118 4.19 12.69 14.04
C ASP A 118 5.31 11.78 13.52
N LEU A 119 5.94 12.22 12.43
CA LEU A 119 6.97 11.47 11.70
C LEU A 119 8.33 12.19 11.72
N GLN A 120 8.60 13.10 12.67
CA GLN A 120 9.77 13.98 12.63
C GLN A 120 11.11 13.24 12.68
N THR A 121 11.14 12.03 13.24
CA THR A 121 12.33 11.17 13.27
C THR A 121 12.62 10.50 11.92
N LEU A 122 11.60 10.18 11.10
CA LEU A 122 11.81 9.40 9.88
C LEU A 122 12.74 10.06 8.84
N PRO A 123 12.73 11.39 8.66
CA PRO A 123 13.70 12.07 7.81
C PRO A 123 15.16 11.94 8.22
N GLU A 124 15.44 11.52 9.45
CA GLU A 124 16.80 11.29 9.93
C GLU A 124 17.32 9.89 9.55
N LEU A 125 16.51 9.07 8.88
CA LEU A 125 16.88 7.74 8.38
C LEU A 125 17.39 7.86 6.93
N PRO A 126 18.72 7.94 6.70
CA PRO A 126 19.28 8.40 5.42
C PRO A 126 19.12 7.38 4.29
N ALA A 127 18.92 6.10 4.63
CA ALA A 127 18.85 5.00 3.69
C ALA A 127 17.41 4.57 3.35
N LEU A 128 16.40 5.07 4.08
CA LEU A 128 15.03 4.56 4.03
C LEU A 128 14.38 4.80 2.66
N GLN A 129 13.93 3.72 2.03
CA GLN A 129 13.37 3.71 0.67
C GLN A 129 11.89 3.32 0.66
N LYS A 130 11.49 2.40 1.55
CA LYS A 130 10.12 1.91 1.64
C LYS A 130 9.55 2.19 3.02
N LEU A 131 8.38 2.83 3.04
CA LEU A 131 7.67 3.15 4.27
C LEU A 131 6.24 2.66 4.19
N GLN A 132 5.80 1.92 5.19
CA GLN A 132 4.41 1.50 5.36
C GLN A 132 3.87 2.02 6.68
N LEU A 133 2.79 2.81 6.63
CA LEU A 133 2.14 3.40 7.79
C LEU A 133 0.69 2.94 7.83
N ILE A 134 0.37 2.08 8.79
CA ILE A 134 -0.92 1.37 8.84
C ILE A 134 -1.53 1.54 10.23
N TYR A 135 -2.79 1.97 10.31
CA TYR A 135 -3.53 2.16 11.55
C TYR A 135 -2.78 3.00 12.60
N LEU A 136 -2.17 4.10 12.17
CA LEU A 136 -1.58 5.12 13.06
C LEU A 136 -2.55 6.31 13.18
N PRO A 137 -2.57 7.03 14.33
CA PRO A 137 -3.43 8.20 14.54
C PRO A 137 -2.86 9.48 13.90
N LEU A 138 -2.19 9.35 12.75
CA LEU A 138 -1.55 10.46 12.05
C LEU A 138 -2.59 11.29 11.30
N GLN A 139 -2.53 12.61 11.47
CA GLN A 139 -3.35 13.59 10.74
C GLN A 139 -2.57 14.31 9.64
N SER A 140 -1.25 14.12 9.58
CA SER A 140 -0.37 14.74 8.61
C SER A 140 0.81 13.84 8.29
N LEU A 141 1.34 13.97 7.07
CA LEU A 141 2.58 13.32 6.64
C LEU A 141 3.76 14.30 6.60
N GLN A 142 3.64 15.44 7.28
CA GLN A 142 4.70 16.43 7.35
C GLN A 142 6.02 15.79 7.81
N GLY A 143 7.10 16.18 7.14
CA GLY A 143 8.44 15.61 7.35
C GLY A 143 8.84 14.63 6.25
N LEU A 144 7.91 13.83 5.70
CA LEU A 144 8.24 12.84 4.67
C LEU A 144 8.86 13.47 3.40
N SER A 145 8.56 14.74 3.10
CA SER A 145 9.16 15.47 1.98
C SER A 145 10.68 15.67 2.09
N ARG A 146 11.25 15.56 3.29
CA ARG A 146 12.69 15.59 3.53
C ARG A 146 13.37 14.24 3.25
N MET A 147 12.61 13.15 3.10
CA MET A 147 13.18 11.83 2.86
C MET A 147 13.68 11.71 1.43
N THR A 148 14.99 11.83 1.27
CA THR A 148 15.60 11.93 -0.06
C THR A 148 15.66 10.60 -0.81
N ARG A 149 15.44 9.45 -0.17
CA ARG A 149 15.48 8.13 -0.82
C ARG A 149 14.15 7.40 -0.86
N LEU A 150 13.11 7.95 -0.23
CA LEU A 150 11.78 7.35 -0.20
C LEU A 150 11.21 7.24 -1.63
N ASN A 151 10.97 6.01 -2.07
CA ASN A 151 10.45 5.69 -3.39
C ASN A 151 9.18 4.81 -3.34
N GLU A 152 8.91 4.13 -2.23
CA GLU A 152 7.70 3.37 -1.99
C GLU A 152 7.02 3.83 -0.69
N LEU A 153 5.75 4.21 -0.82
CA LEU A 153 4.93 4.63 0.30
C LEU A 153 3.59 3.89 0.29
N ASP A 154 3.26 3.26 1.40
CA ASP A 154 2.00 2.54 1.63
C ASP A 154 1.28 3.13 2.84
N LEU A 155 0.05 3.60 2.65
CA LEU A 155 -0.71 4.32 3.66
C LEU A 155 -2.08 3.69 3.86
N GLU A 156 -2.37 3.31 5.11
CA GLU A 156 -3.72 3.02 5.58
C GLU A 156 -3.91 3.74 6.91
N LEU A 157 -4.24 5.03 6.84
CA LEU A 157 -4.28 5.94 7.99
C LEU A 157 -5.72 6.47 8.18
N PRO A 158 -6.52 5.89 9.09
CA PRO A 158 -7.92 6.25 9.24
C PRO A 158 -8.19 7.71 9.60
N ALA A 159 -7.22 8.36 10.27
CA ALA A 159 -7.35 9.75 10.72
C ALA A 159 -6.77 10.78 9.74
N LEU A 160 -6.15 10.34 8.63
CA LEU A 160 -5.53 11.23 7.65
C LEU A 160 -6.58 11.67 6.62
N THR A 161 -6.83 12.98 6.57
CA THR A 161 -7.80 13.58 5.63
C THR A 161 -7.16 14.55 4.64
N ASP A 162 -5.93 14.99 4.90
CA ASP A 162 -5.16 15.89 4.03
C ASP A 162 -3.93 15.18 3.46
N PHE A 163 -3.90 15.05 2.14
CA PHE A 163 -2.85 14.38 1.38
C PHE A 163 -1.92 15.36 0.64
N ASP A 164 -2.08 16.68 0.79
CA ASP A 164 -1.32 17.68 0.02
C ASP A 164 0.18 17.59 0.27
N SER A 165 0.58 17.19 1.49
CA SER A 165 1.99 16.92 1.84
C SER A 165 2.65 15.85 0.94
N LEU A 166 1.88 14.93 0.34
CA LEU A 166 2.41 13.98 -0.63
C LEU A 166 2.96 14.68 -1.87
N ALA A 167 2.40 15.83 -2.27
CA ALA A 167 2.84 16.56 -3.45
C ALA A 167 4.31 17.01 -3.37
N GLU A 168 4.85 17.11 -2.15
CA GLU A 168 6.23 17.50 -1.88
C GLU A 168 7.24 16.34 -1.96
N ILE A 169 6.79 15.08 -1.94
CA ILE A 169 7.66 13.91 -1.99
C ILE A 169 8.02 13.61 -3.45
N LYS A 170 9.20 14.05 -3.89
CA LYS A 170 9.55 14.12 -5.34
C LYS A 170 10.03 12.81 -5.97
N ARG A 171 10.22 11.73 -5.19
CA ARG A 171 10.91 10.51 -5.61
C ARG A 171 10.05 9.25 -5.59
N LEU A 172 8.76 9.36 -5.27
CA LEU A 172 7.87 8.20 -5.27
C LEU A 172 7.77 7.56 -6.65
N GLU A 173 7.99 6.26 -6.67
CA GLU A 173 7.79 5.36 -7.81
C GLU A 173 6.60 4.43 -7.54
N ILE A 174 6.34 4.11 -6.27
CA ILE A 174 5.21 3.30 -5.82
C ILE A 174 4.46 4.07 -4.74
N LEU A 175 3.17 4.26 -4.96
CA LEU A 175 2.27 4.86 -3.98
C LEU A 175 1.03 3.99 -3.83
N LYS A 176 0.74 3.60 -2.60
CA LYS A 176 -0.49 2.90 -2.23
C LYS A 176 -1.18 3.68 -1.12
N ILE A 177 -2.46 3.94 -1.30
CA ILE A 177 -3.28 4.62 -0.29
C ILE A 177 -4.61 3.92 -0.17
N LYS A 178 -4.97 3.55 1.06
CA LYS A 178 -6.31 3.18 1.44
C LYS A 178 -6.83 4.20 2.45
N ALA A 179 -7.86 4.92 2.05
CA ALA A 179 -8.54 5.90 2.87
C ALA A 179 -10.05 5.67 2.79
N GLU A 180 -10.79 6.20 3.76
CA GLU A 180 -12.24 6.28 3.63
C GLU A 180 -12.61 7.30 2.54
N ASP A 181 -11.95 8.45 2.55
CA ASP A 181 -12.09 9.49 1.54
C ASP A 181 -10.72 10.09 1.21
N LEU A 182 -10.32 10.04 -0.06
CA LEU A 182 -9.11 10.68 -0.57
C LEU A 182 -9.33 12.17 -0.93
N GLY A 183 -10.57 12.64 -0.96
CA GLY A 183 -10.92 13.97 -1.41
C GLY A 183 -10.51 14.24 -2.85
N ASP A 184 -9.89 15.39 -3.10
CA ASP A 184 -9.38 15.79 -4.42
C ASP A 184 -7.97 15.20 -4.66
N LEU A 185 -7.78 14.51 -5.78
CA LEU A 185 -6.52 13.86 -6.15
C LEU A 185 -5.43 14.82 -6.70
N LYS A 186 -5.60 16.15 -6.61
CA LYS A 186 -4.62 17.14 -7.09
C LYS A 186 -3.20 16.92 -6.56
N PHE A 187 -3.04 16.40 -5.34
CA PHE A 187 -1.73 16.09 -4.75
C PHE A 187 -0.91 15.10 -5.60
N LEU A 188 -1.55 14.30 -6.47
CA LEU A 188 -0.88 13.38 -7.39
C LEU A 188 -0.28 14.07 -8.62
N GLN A 189 -0.72 15.28 -8.99
CA GLN A 189 -0.28 15.90 -10.26
C GLN A 189 1.23 16.18 -10.33
N SER A 190 1.89 16.32 -9.17
CA SER A 190 3.34 16.50 -9.07
C SER A 190 4.12 15.17 -9.13
N GLN A 191 3.45 14.03 -8.95
CA GLN A 191 4.03 12.69 -8.78
C GLN A 191 4.45 12.02 -10.11
N ARG A 192 5.11 12.77 -10.99
CA ARG A 192 5.45 12.36 -12.37
C ARG A 192 6.40 11.17 -12.50
N ARG A 193 6.94 10.67 -11.38
CA ARG A 193 7.82 9.50 -11.33
C ARG A 193 7.09 8.19 -11.04
N LEU A 194 5.83 8.24 -10.63
CA LEU A 194 5.07 7.04 -10.28
C LEU A 194 5.03 6.04 -11.43
N LEU A 195 5.37 4.81 -11.09
CA LEU A 195 5.29 3.62 -11.93
C LEU A 195 4.11 2.73 -11.50
N ARG A 196 3.78 2.74 -10.21
CA ARG A 196 2.67 2.01 -9.62
C ARG A 196 1.86 2.91 -8.71
N LEU A 197 0.56 2.96 -8.96
CA LEU A 197 -0.40 3.66 -8.12
C LEU A 197 -1.54 2.72 -7.76
N GLU A 198 -1.80 2.59 -6.46
CA GLU A 198 -2.92 1.82 -5.93
C GLU A 198 -3.72 2.68 -4.97
N LEU A 199 -4.98 2.94 -5.29
CA LEU A 199 -5.85 3.76 -4.47
C LEU A 199 -7.12 3.01 -4.13
N SER A 200 -7.50 3.07 -2.86
CA SER A 200 -8.78 2.61 -2.35
C SER A 200 -9.46 3.74 -1.59
N SER A 201 -10.68 4.10 -1.97
CA SER A 201 -11.46 5.22 -1.42
C SER A 201 -12.96 4.95 -1.56
N ALA A 202 -13.82 5.62 -0.79
CA ALA A 202 -15.28 5.53 -1.01
C ALA A 202 -15.72 6.25 -2.28
N ASP A 203 -14.97 7.28 -2.70
CA ASP A 203 -15.19 7.99 -3.95
C ASP A 203 -13.86 8.50 -4.53
N PHE A 204 -13.87 8.75 -5.84
CA PHE A 204 -12.77 9.36 -6.57
C PHE A 204 -13.24 10.65 -7.21
N ASN A 205 -13.02 11.75 -6.50
CA ASN A 205 -13.27 13.08 -7.05
C ASN A 205 -12.04 13.57 -7.82
N ASN A 206 -12.28 14.19 -8.98
CA ASN A 206 -11.24 14.77 -9.82
C ASN A 206 -10.18 13.75 -10.33
N ILE A 207 -10.62 12.58 -10.81
CA ILE A 207 -9.73 11.52 -11.36
C ILE A 207 -8.84 12.01 -12.51
N GLU A 208 -9.21 13.10 -13.19
CA GLU A 208 -8.40 13.75 -14.23
C GLU A 208 -7.04 14.24 -13.71
N ALA A 209 -6.85 14.37 -12.39
CA ALA A 209 -5.54 14.62 -11.80
C ALA A 209 -4.49 13.54 -12.17
N LEU A 210 -4.92 12.30 -12.47
CA LEU A 210 -4.03 11.23 -12.89
C LEU A 210 -3.44 11.43 -14.29
N GLN A 211 -4.01 12.32 -15.12
CA GLN A 211 -3.58 12.56 -16.52
C GLN A 211 -2.09 12.94 -16.64
N LYS A 212 -1.49 13.50 -15.58
CA LYS A 212 -0.06 13.88 -15.57
C LYS A 212 0.89 12.73 -15.23
N LEU A 213 0.37 11.57 -14.82
CA LEU A 213 1.15 10.41 -14.38
C LEU A 213 1.53 9.52 -15.58
N THR A 214 2.15 10.12 -16.60
CA THR A 214 2.41 9.48 -17.90
C THR A 214 3.41 8.32 -17.86
N ARG A 215 4.10 8.12 -16.72
CA ARG A 215 5.01 6.99 -16.49
C ARG A 215 4.36 5.78 -15.84
N LEU A 216 3.09 5.87 -15.44
CA LEU A 216 2.40 4.76 -14.80
C LEU A 216 2.41 3.51 -15.67
N ARG A 217 2.74 2.39 -15.04
CA ARG A 217 2.74 1.05 -15.63
C ARG A 217 1.67 0.17 -15.00
N ILE A 218 1.37 0.40 -13.73
CA ILE A 218 0.38 -0.32 -12.94
C ILE A 218 -0.55 0.70 -12.29
N LEU A 219 -1.84 0.60 -12.58
CA LEU A 219 -2.87 1.40 -11.95
C LEU A 219 -3.93 0.47 -11.37
N ARG A 220 -4.15 0.56 -10.06
CA ARG A 220 -5.24 -0.12 -9.37
C ARG A 220 -6.10 0.92 -8.66
N LEU A 221 -7.38 0.96 -8.99
CA LEU A 221 -8.36 1.81 -8.32
C LEU A 221 -9.47 0.91 -7.78
N ALA A 222 -9.83 1.08 -6.52
CA ALA A 222 -10.90 0.35 -5.89
C ALA A 222 -11.81 1.29 -5.11
N ASN A 223 -13.09 1.28 -5.45
CA ASN A 223 -14.10 1.92 -4.62
C ASN A 223 -14.46 1.00 -3.44
N THR A 224 -14.49 1.55 -2.22
CA THR A 224 -14.90 0.81 -1.01
C THR A 224 -16.43 0.73 -0.86
N ALA A 225 -17.17 1.54 -1.62
CA ALA A 225 -18.62 1.52 -1.72
C ALA A 225 -19.06 1.52 -3.19
N GLU A 226 -20.17 0.86 -3.51
CA GLU A 226 -20.71 0.88 -4.87
C GLU A 226 -21.09 2.31 -5.27
N SER A 227 -20.51 2.79 -6.36
CA SER A 227 -20.87 4.08 -6.96
C SER A 227 -21.59 3.85 -8.29
N LYS A 228 -22.78 4.47 -8.44
CA LYS A 228 -23.53 4.49 -9.71
C LYS A 228 -23.10 5.64 -10.62
N LYS A 229 -22.19 6.49 -10.17
CA LYS A 229 -21.63 7.59 -10.95
C LYS A 229 -20.70 7.01 -12.00
N ASN A 230 -20.96 7.30 -13.27
CA ASN A 230 -20.07 6.88 -14.35
C ASN A 230 -18.66 7.47 -14.12
N LEU A 231 -17.65 6.62 -14.06
CA LEU A 231 -16.26 7.05 -14.01
C LEU A 231 -15.76 7.31 -15.44
N SER A 232 -15.45 8.57 -15.74
CA SER A 232 -14.76 8.95 -16.97
C SER A 232 -13.34 8.38 -16.98
N LEU A 233 -12.98 7.66 -18.03
CA LEU A 233 -11.63 7.11 -18.24
C LEU A 233 -10.74 8.00 -19.13
N LYS A 234 -11.15 9.25 -19.42
CA LYS A 234 -10.46 10.14 -20.36
C LYS A 234 -9.00 10.41 -20.00
N PHE A 235 -8.66 10.42 -18.71
CA PHE A 235 -7.28 10.56 -18.23
C PHE A 235 -6.33 9.46 -18.76
N LEU A 236 -6.84 8.29 -19.18
CA LEU A 236 -6.05 7.20 -19.74
C LEU A 236 -5.45 7.52 -21.10
N ASN A 237 -6.00 8.51 -21.83
CA ASN A 237 -5.48 8.92 -23.13
C ASN A 237 -4.03 9.44 -23.07
N ASP A 238 -3.60 9.91 -21.91
CA ASP A 238 -2.23 10.37 -21.63
C ASP A 238 -1.37 9.35 -20.86
N CYS A 239 -2.00 8.38 -20.19
CA CYS A 239 -1.33 7.35 -19.38
C CYS A 239 -0.98 6.09 -20.19
N ARG A 240 -0.43 6.28 -21.40
CA ARG A 240 -0.28 5.21 -22.42
C ARG A 240 0.69 4.08 -22.05
N ASN A 241 1.50 4.25 -21.01
CA ASN A 241 2.47 3.25 -20.53
C ASN A 241 1.85 2.21 -19.59
N ILE A 242 0.56 2.34 -19.26
CA ILE A 242 -0.14 1.37 -18.41
C ILE A 242 -0.15 0.01 -19.10
N SER A 243 0.39 -0.98 -18.38
CA SER A 243 0.46 -2.39 -18.78
C SER A 243 -0.48 -3.26 -17.93
N HIS A 244 -0.82 -2.80 -16.73
CA HIS A 244 -1.72 -3.48 -15.82
C HIS A 244 -2.73 -2.45 -15.29
N LEU A 245 -4.00 -2.63 -15.63
CA LEU A 245 -5.10 -1.80 -15.16
C LEU A 245 -6.10 -2.67 -14.40
N GLN A 246 -6.42 -2.27 -13.18
CA GLN A 246 -7.48 -2.89 -12.38
C GLN A 246 -8.40 -1.80 -11.85
N LEU A 247 -9.68 -1.91 -12.17
CA LEU A 247 -10.74 -1.05 -11.67
C LEU A 247 -11.76 -1.94 -10.97
N SER A 248 -12.10 -1.63 -9.72
CA SER A 248 -13.08 -2.38 -8.94
C SER A 248 -14.13 -1.46 -8.35
N ASN A 249 -15.38 -1.90 -8.38
CA ASN A 249 -16.55 -1.20 -7.82
C ASN A 249 -16.84 0.17 -8.47
N PHE A 250 -16.63 0.26 -9.79
CA PHE A 250 -16.98 1.44 -10.58
C PHE A 250 -18.12 1.15 -11.55
N PHE A 251 -18.96 2.16 -11.78
CA PHE A 251 -19.85 2.19 -12.92
C PHE A 251 -19.12 2.77 -14.14
N LEU A 252 -19.02 2.00 -15.22
CA LEU A 252 -18.24 2.30 -16.42
C LEU A 252 -19.11 2.10 -17.67
N GLN A 253 -19.65 3.19 -18.21
CA GLN A 253 -20.44 3.15 -19.45
C GLN A 253 -19.55 3.30 -20.69
N ASP A 254 -18.58 4.20 -20.62
CA ASP A 254 -17.68 4.53 -21.72
C ASP A 254 -16.25 4.04 -21.41
N ALA A 255 -15.77 3.14 -22.26
CA ALA A 255 -14.45 2.55 -22.18
C ALA A 255 -13.57 2.88 -23.40
N GLU A 256 -13.96 3.84 -24.26
CA GLU A 256 -13.23 4.17 -25.50
C GLU A 256 -11.75 4.51 -25.24
N SER A 257 -11.48 5.22 -24.14
CA SER A 257 -10.11 5.62 -23.76
C SER A 257 -9.18 4.43 -23.45
N LEU A 258 -9.71 3.21 -23.25
CA LEU A 258 -8.88 2.00 -23.13
C LEU A 258 -8.10 1.69 -24.41
N GLN A 259 -8.59 2.12 -25.60
CA GLN A 259 -7.89 1.93 -26.87
C GLN A 259 -6.52 2.63 -26.91
N ALA A 260 -6.33 3.69 -26.11
CA ALA A 260 -5.07 4.41 -26.01
C ALA A 260 -3.97 3.59 -25.31
N LEU A 261 -4.34 2.55 -24.54
CA LEU A 261 -3.42 1.72 -23.76
C LEU A 261 -2.84 0.58 -24.60
N THR A 262 -2.11 0.90 -25.66
CA THR A 262 -1.52 -0.11 -26.57
C THR A 262 -0.51 -1.04 -25.87
N GLY A 263 0.01 -0.61 -24.71
CA GLY A 263 0.86 -1.39 -23.79
C GLY A 263 0.12 -2.34 -22.85
N LEU A 264 -1.21 -2.32 -22.81
CA LEU A 264 -2.02 -3.04 -21.83
C LEU A 264 -1.92 -4.55 -22.03
N ALA A 265 -1.43 -5.25 -21.00
CA ALA A 265 -1.29 -6.70 -20.98
C ALA A 265 -2.31 -7.38 -20.05
N TYR A 266 -2.68 -6.70 -18.96
CA TYR A 266 -3.64 -7.20 -17.98
C TYR A 266 -4.70 -6.12 -17.71
N LEU A 267 -5.97 -6.48 -17.90
CA LEU A 267 -7.12 -5.65 -17.59
C LEU A 267 -8.05 -6.41 -16.64
N ASP A 268 -8.39 -5.82 -15.51
CA ASP A 268 -9.38 -6.35 -14.59
C ASP A 268 -10.45 -5.31 -14.30
N LEU A 269 -11.66 -5.62 -14.76
CA LEU A 269 -12.89 -4.87 -14.57
C LEU A 269 -13.94 -5.74 -13.86
N GLY A 270 -13.54 -6.84 -13.21
CA GLY A 270 -14.47 -7.85 -12.71
C GLY A 270 -15.49 -7.32 -11.68
N GLY A 271 -15.11 -6.32 -10.91
CA GLY A 271 -15.99 -5.64 -9.95
C GLY A 271 -16.71 -4.41 -10.50
N CYS A 272 -16.61 -4.13 -11.81
CA CYS A 272 -17.29 -2.99 -12.42
C CYS A 272 -18.71 -3.33 -12.87
N GLN A 273 -19.48 -2.31 -13.21
CA GLN A 273 -20.84 -2.43 -13.76
C GLN A 273 -21.06 -1.43 -14.89
N GLY A 274 -22.12 -1.61 -15.68
CA GLY A 274 -22.53 -0.65 -16.71
C GLY A 274 -21.77 -0.70 -18.04
N LEU A 275 -20.77 -1.60 -18.16
CA LEU A 275 -20.02 -1.75 -19.40
C LEU A 275 -20.85 -2.49 -20.44
N GLU A 276 -21.22 -1.80 -21.52
CA GLU A 276 -22.10 -2.34 -22.56
C GLU A 276 -21.34 -2.86 -23.79
N SER A 277 -20.09 -2.44 -23.99
CA SER A 277 -19.33 -2.73 -25.21
C SER A 277 -17.88 -3.13 -24.91
N LEU A 278 -17.40 -4.14 -25.64
CA LEU A 278 -16.01 -4.58 -25.63
C LEU A 278 -15.22 -4.09 -26.86
N GLU A 279 -15.82 -3.27 -27.73
CA GLU A 279 -15.15 -2.73 -28.91
C GLU A 279 -13.80 -2.06 -28.61
N PRO A 280 -13.66 -1.28 -27.52
CA PRO A 280 -12.37 -0.67 -27.15
C PRO A 280 -11.22 -1.66 -26.90
N LEU A 281 -11.52 -2.94 -26.67
CA LEU A 281 -10.53 -3.97 -26.35
C LEU A 281 -10.10 -4.79 -27.56
N ARG A 282 -10.86 -4.80 -28.66
CA ARG A 282 -10.69 -5.73 -29.79
C ARG A 282 -9.29 -5.69 -30.40
N ASN A 283 -8.70 -4.50 -30.48
CA ASN A 283 -7.44 -4.27 -31.20
C ASN A 283 -6.24 -3.99 -30.28
N LEU A 284 -6.34 -4.27 -28.96
CA LEU A 284 -5.22 -4.07 -28.06
C LEU A 284 -4.13 -5.14 -28.33
N PRO A 285 -2.94 -4.76 -28.84
CA PRO A 285 -2.00 -5.69 -29.43
C PRO A 285 -1.29 -6.58 -28.40
N LEU A 286 -1.17 -6.09 -27.16
CA LEU A 286 -0.45 -6.75 -26.08
C LEU A 286 -1.37 -7.36 -25.02
N LEU A 287 -2.70 -7.24 -25.16
CA LEU A 287 -3.65 -7.76 -24.17
C LEU A 287 -3.54 -9.28 -24.08
N ARG A 288 -3.33 -9.78 -22.86
CA ARG A 288 -3.18 -11.22 -22.57
C ARG A 288 -4.27 -11.74 -21.67
N THR A 289 -4.67 -10.96 -20.67
CA THR A 289 -5.72 -11.34 -19.72
C THR A 289 -6.70 -10.21 -19.58
N VAL A 290 -7.99 -10.54 -19.69
CA VAL A 290 -9.09 -9.64 -19.36
C VAL A 290 -10.02 -10.32 -18.36
N LYS A 291 -10.25 -9.68 -17.21
CA LYS A 291 -11.33 -10.05 -16.31
C LYS A 291 -12.49 -9.08 -16.53
N LEU A 292 -13.62 -9.60 -17.01
CA LEU A 292 -14.79 -8.81 -17.38
C LEU A 292 -15.76 -8.70 -16.21
N PRO A 293 -16.49 -7.57 -16.09
CA PRO A 293 -17.56 -7.44 -15.11
C PRO A 293 -18.67 -8.47 -15.38
N GLN A 294 -19.52 -8.73 -14.39
CA GLN A 294 -20.78 -9.40 -14.65
C GLN A 294 -21.59 -8.57 -15.67
N GLY A 295 -21.99 -9.20 -16.76
CA GLY A 295 -22.67 -8.52 -17.86
C GLY A 295 -23.15 -9.49 -18.93
N ASN A 296 -24.09 -9.03 -19.76
CA ASN A 296 -24.66 -9.81 -20.85
C ASN A 296 -23.88 -9.62 -22.14
N PHE A 297 -22.60 -9.99 -22.14
CA PHE A 297 -21.77 -9.96 -23.35
C PHE A 297 -22.13 -11.14 -24.24
N LYS A 298 -22.44 -10.90 -25.51
CA LYS A 298 -22.78 -11.97 -26.44
C LYS A 298 -21.52 -12.79 -26.76
N PRO A 299 -21.65 -14.07 -27.12
CA PRO A 299 -20.51 -14.87 -27.59
C PRO A 299 -19.72 -14.21 -28.74
N GLU A 300 -20.41 -13.44 -29.58
CA GLU A 300 -19.80 -12.65 -30.67
C GLU A 300 -18.90 -11.53 -30.15
N ASP A 301 -19.27 -10.85 -29.05
CA ASP A 301 -18.46 -9.79 -28.45
C ASP A 301 -17.17 -10.37 -27.87
N LEU A 302 -17.27 -11.52 -27.20
CA LEU A 302 -16.13 -12.25 -26.64
C LEU A 302 -15.22 -12.80 -27.75
N GLY A 303 -15.83 -13.36 -28.81
CA GLY A 303 -15.12 -13.91 -29.97
C GLY A 303 -14.42 -12.85 -30.83
N ALA A 304 -14.85 -11.58 -30.75
CA ALA A 304 -14.23 -10.46 -31.44
C ALA A 304 -12.94 -9.96 -30.77
N LEU A 305 -12.65 -10.39 -29.53
CA LEU A 305 -11.36 -10.12 -28.91
C LEU A 305 -10.24 -10.89 -29.60
N ARG A 306 -9.02 -10.36 -29.53
CA ARG A 306 -7.84 -10.98 -30.13
C ARG A 306 -7.68 -12.43 -29.66
N LYS A 307 -7.42 -13.33 -30.61
CA LYS A 307 -7.17 -14.75 -30.32
C LYS A 307 -6.04 -14.92 -29.30
N GLY A 308 -6.26 -15.77 -28.30
CA GLY A 308 -5.29 -16.07 -27.24
C GLY A 308 -5.37 -15.15 -26.01
N VAL A 309 -6.28 -14.18 -25.99
CA VAL A 309 -6.64 -13.47 -24.76
C VAL A 309 -7.34 -14.44 -23.81
N ASN A 310 -6.83 -14.55 -22.59
CA ASN A 310 -7.48 -15.26 -21.50
C ASN A 310 -8.61 -14.40 -20.93
N ILE A 311 -9.85 -14.83 -21.13
CA ILE A 311 -11.05 -14.14 -20.66
C ILE A 311 -11.51 -14.80 -19.36
N ILE A 312 -11.60 -14.02 -18.30
CA ILE A 312 -12.08 -14.43 -16.98
C ILE A 312 -13.41 -13.70 -16.74
N SER A 313 -14.51 -14.43 -16.56
CA SER A 313 -15.78 -13.85 -16.13
C SER A 313 -15.77 -13.68 -14.61
N ALA A 314 -16.29 -12.55 -14.12
CA ALA A 314 -16.64 -12.44 -12.70
C ALA A 314 -17.79 -13.41 -12.39
N GLU A 315 -17.63 -14.20 -11.32
CA GLU A 315 -18.69 -15.03 -10.73
C GLU A 315 -19.78 -14.17 -10.10
#